data_AF-A0A947GUS0-F1
#
_entry.id   AF-A0A947GUS0-F1
#
_cell.length_a   1.000
_cell.length_b   1.000
_cell.length_c   1.000
_cell.angle_alpha   90.00
_cell.angle_beta   90.00
_cell.angle_gamma   90.00
#
_symmetry.space_group_name_H-M   'P 1'
#
loop_
_entity.id
_entity.type
_entity.pdbx_description
1 polymer ?
#
loop_
_entity_poly.entity_id
_entity_poly.type
_entity_poly.pdbx_seq_one_letter_code
_entity_poly.pdbx_strand_id
1 'polypeptide(L)'
;MKHDPTVNTVAAGRAPGRSQAGPHPLGGSVDVPVDRGVRIRCANALRMLAVDAVQAANSGHPGMPMGMADIAEALWRHHLRHDPADPQWPDRDRFVVSNGHGSMLLYAL
;
A
#
# COMPACT_ATOMS: atom_id res chain seq x y z
N MET A 1 15.70 59.69 17.63
CA MET A 1 15.45 59.14 18.97
C MET A 1 14.42 58.02 18.83
N LYS A 2 14.89 56.77 18.69
CA LYS A 2 14.22 55.49 19.06
C LYS A 2 12.91 55.12 18.30
N HIS A 3 12.60 53.92 17.82
CA HIS A 3 12.99 52.53 18.04
C HIS A 3 12.53 51.71 16.80
N ASP A 4 13.28 50.68 16.41
CA ASP A 4 12.72 49.46 15.78
C ASP A 4 12.46 48.46 16.93
N PRO A 5 11.36 47.68 16.93
CA PRO A 5 11.48 46.29 16.48
C PRO A 5 10.22 45.68 15.83
N THR A 6 10.44 44.88 14.78
CA THR A 6 9.81 43.58 14.47
C THR A 6 8.51 43.19 15.21
N VAL A 7 7.39 43.09 14.47
CA VAL A 7 6.29 42.17 14.80
C VAL A 7 5.97 41.32 13.57
N ASN A 8 6.51 40.11 13.61
CA ASN A 8 6.17 39.00 12.75
C ASN A 8 4.79 38.48 13.16
N THR A 9 3.76 38.76 12.36
CA THR A 9 2.43 38.17 12.56
C THR A 9 2.22 37.10 11.50
N VAL A 10 2.58 35.87 11.85
CA VAL A 10 2.20 34.67 11.08
C VAL A 10 0.70 34.46 11.28
N ALA A 11 -0.11 35.09 10.43
CA ALA A 11 -1.50 34.71 10.27
C ALA A 11 -1.53 33.45 9.41
N ALA A 12 -1.82 32.32 10.06
CA ALA A 12 -2.06 31.03 9.44
C ALA A 12 -3.20 31.12 8.42
N GLY A 13 -2.85 31.36 7.15
CA GLY A 13 -3.73 31.26 6.01
C GLY A 13 -4.02 29.78 5.71
N ARG A 14 -5.17 29.33 6.21
CA ARG A 14 -5.88 28.09 5.87
C ARG A 14 -5.58 27.61 4.43
N ALA A 15 -4.94 26.45 4.32
CA ALA A 15 -4.66 25.82 3.04
C ALA A 15 -5.95 25.66 2.21
N PRO A 16 -5.94 26.06 0.93
CA PRO A 16 -7.10 25.94 0.06
C PRO A 16 -7.31 24.49 -0.37
N GLY A 17 -8.57 24.07 -0.31
CA GLY A 17 -9.13 23.03 -1.18
C GLY A 17 -8.69 21.60 -0.89
N ARG A 18 -9.53 20.87 -0.14
CA ARG A 18 -9.72 19.45 -0.40
C ARG A 18 -9.98 19.30 -1.89
N SER A 19 -9.01 18.76 -2.62
CA SER A 19 -9.14 18.50 -4.04
C SER A 19 -10.34 17.57 -4.24
N GLN A 20 -11.24 18.01 -5.11
CA GLN A 20 -12.37 17.26 -5.66
C GLN A 20 -11.82 16.15 -6.54
N ALA A 21 -11.15 15.15 -5.97
CA ALA A 21 -10.92 13.90 -6.69
C ALA A 21 -12.23 13.12 -6.63
N GLY A 22 -12.85 12.90 -7.79
CA GLY A 22 -14.02 12.04 -7.93
C GLY A 22 -13.74 10.62 -7.41
N PRO A 23 -14.71 9.70 -7.49
CA PRO A 23 -14.59 8.38 -6.90
C PRO A 23 -13.51 7.58 -7.66
N HIS A 24 -12.25 7.70 -7.24
CA HIS A 24 -11.28 6.64 -7.48
C HIS A 24 -11.86 5.38 -6.83
N PRO A 25 -11.88 4.24 -7.55
CA PRO A 25 -12.38 3.00 -6.98
C PRO A 25 -11.59 2.74 -5.70
N LEU A 26 -12.23 2.94 -4.56
CA LEU A 26 -11.64 2.72 -3.26
C LEU A 26 -11.30 1.22 -3.23
N GLY A 27 -10.02 0.91 -3.43
CA GLY A 27 -9.51 -0.43 -3.14
C GLY A 27 -9.90 -0.76 -1.71
N GLY A 28 -10.74 -1.78 -1.55
CA GLY A 28 -11.24 -2.24 -0.25
C GLY A 28 -12.50 -1.51 0.22
N SER A 29 -13.67 -2.02 -0.16
CA SER A 29 -14.89 -1.83 0.62
C SER A 29 -14.67 -2.47 2.00
N VAL A 30 -14.54 -1.65 3.03
CA VAL A 30 -14.09 -2.05 4.38
C VAL A 30 -15.01 -3.09 5.05
N ASP A 31 -16.20 -3.38 4.49
CA ASP A 31 -17.22 -4.21 5.16
C ASP A 31 -17.85 -5.32 4.29
N VAL A 32 -17.29 -5.70 3.14
CA VAL A 32 -17.83 -6.86 2.41
C VAL A 32 -17.36 -8.16 3.08
N PRO A 33 -18.27 -9.05 3.54
CA PRO A 33 -17.88 -10.34 4.09
C PRO A 33 -17.28 -11.20 2.97
N VAL A 34 -15.96 -11.13 2.81
CA VAL A 34 -15.26 -12.02 1.90
C VAL A 34 -15.18 -13.40 2.54
N ASP A 35 -15.63 -14.41 1.79
CA ASP A 35 -15.55 -15.80 2.18
C ASP A 35 -14.11 -16.16 2.63
N ARG A 36 -14.01 -16.85 3.78
CA ARG A 36 -12.72 -17.31 4.31
C ARG A 36 -11.98 -18.17 3.27
N GLY A 37 -12.70 -18.97 2.50
CA GLY A 37 -12.13 -19.79 1.43
C GLY A 37 -11.48 -18.95 0.34
N VAL A 38 -12.09 -17.82 -0.06
CA VAL A 38 -11.50 -16.88 -1.03
C VAL A 38 -10.19 -16.29 -0.50
N ARG A 39 -10.15 -15.81 0.75
CA ARG A 39 -8.92 -15.26 1.34
C ARG A 39 -7.77 -16.26 1.36
N ILE A 40 -8.05 -17.50 1.78
CA ILE A 40 -7.05 -18.58 1.79
C ILE A 40 -6.54 -18.88 0.37
N ARG A 41 -7.41 -18.90 -0.64
CA ARG A 41 -6.98 -19.10 -2.03
C ARG A 41 -6.10 -17.96 -2.53
N CYS A 42 -6.43 -16.71 -2.23
CA CYS A 42 -5.61 -15.56 -2.62
C CYS A 42 -4.24 -15.58 -1.91
N ALA A 43 -4.21 -15.87 -0.61
CA ALA A 43 -2.95 -16.02 0.11
C ALA A 43 -2.11 -17.17 -0.46
N ASN A 44 -2.72 -18.31 -0.78
CA ASN A 44 -2.01 -19.43 -1.41
C ASN A 44 -1.53 -19.10 -2.82
N ALA A 45 -2.25 -18.28 -3.58
CA ALA A 45 -1.79 -17.79 -4.88
C ALA A 45 -0.51 -16.95 -4.73
N LEU A 46 -0.44 -16.04 -3.75
CA LEU A 46 0.78 -15.29 -3.43
C LEU A 46 1.96 -16.23 -3.11
N ARG A 47 1.72 -17.28 -2.33
CA ARG A 47 2.74 -18.29 -1.99
C ARG A 47 3.27 -18.98 -3.24
N MET A 48 2.36 -19.48 -4.09
CA MET A 48 2.76 -20.25 -5.27
C MET A 48 3.44 -19.39 -6.32
N LEU A 49 2.96 -18.16 -6.55
CA LEU A 49 3.64 -17.22 -7.45
C LEU A 49 5.08 -16.93 -7.00
N ALA A 50 5.31 -16.76 -5.69
CA ALA A 50 6.65 -16.56 -5.17
C ALA A 50 7.53 -17.81 -5.31
N VAL A 51 6.99 -19.00 -5.07
CA VAL A 51 7.71 -20.27 -5.25
C VAL A 51 8.08 -20.46 -6.73
N ASP A 52 7.11 -20.35 -7.63
CA ASP A 52 7.29 -20.60 -9.07
C ASP A 52 8.31 -19.61 -9.66
N ALA A 53 8.25 -18.34 -9.28
CA ALA A 53 9.20 -17.33 -9.75
C ALA A 53 10.64 -17.58 -9.25
N VAL A 54 10.81 -17.93 -7.97
CA VAL A 54 12.14 -18.25 -7.41
C VAL A 54 12.71 -19.51 -8.05
N GLN A 55 11.88 -20.53 -8.28
CA GLN A 55 12.29 -21.76 -8.95
C GLN A 55 12.69 -21.49 -10.40
N ALA A 56 11.88 -20.73 -11.15
CA ALA A 56 12.18 -20.36 -12.52
C ALA A 56 13.46 -19.52 -12.65
N ALA A 57 13.73 -18.63 -11.68
CA ALA A 57 14.96 -17.85 -11.62
C ALA A 57 16.16 -18.63 -11.05
N ASN A 58 15.93 -19.82 -10.49
CA ASN A 58 16.89 -20.61 -9.71
C ASN A 58 17.62 -19.79 -8.63
N SER A 59 16.95 -18.77 -8.09
CA SER A 59 17.51 -17.77 -7.19
C SER A 59 16.41 -16.96 -6.51
N GLY A 60 16.58 -16.65 -5.22
CA GLY A 60 15.67 -15.80 -4.44
C GLY A 60 15.27 -16.40 -3.09
N HIS A 61 14.32 -15.74 -2.41
CA HIS A 61 13.90 -16.10 -1.05
C HIS A 61 12.39 -16.41 -0.99
N PRO A 62 11.98 -17.68 -1.07
CA PRO A 62 10.56 -18.04 -1.05
C PRO A 62 9.98 -18.01 0.37
N GLY A 63 10.80 -18.17 1.41
CA GLY A 63 10.35 -18.27 2.80
C GLY A 63 9.63 -17.02 3.32
N MET A 64 10.13 -15.83 2.99
CA MET A 64 9.50 -14.59 3.44
C MET A 64 8.14 -14.33 2.77
N PRO A 65 7.98 -14.42 1.43
CA PRO A 65 6.68 -14.36 0.79
C PRO A 65 5.70 -15.42 1.30
N MET A 66 6.18 -16.63 1.59
CA MET A 66 5.32 -17.70 2.10
C MET A 66 4.71 -17.39 3.48
N GLY A 67 5.51 -16.83 4.39
CA GLY A 67 5.07 -16.47 5.74
C GLY A 67 4.21 -15.21 5.79
N MET A 68 4.42 -14.26 4.87
CA MET A 68 3.72 -12.98 4.87
C MET A 68 2.44 -12.94 4.02
N ALA A 69 2.16 -13.98 3.24
CA ALA A 69 1.04 -14.00 2.29
C ALA A 69 -0.34 -13.66 2.89
N ASP A 70 -0.69 -14.16 4.08
CA ASP A 70 -1.99 -13.85 4.70
C ASP A 70 -2.10 -12.38 5.12
N ILE A 71 -1.00 -11.81 5.64
CA ILE A 71 -0.93 -10.40 6.03
C ILE A 71 -0.98 -9.51 4.79
N ALA A 72 -0.26 -9.88 3.73
CA ALA A 72 -0.23 -9.13 2.49
C ALA A 72 -1.60 -9.13 1.81
N GLU A 73 -2.32 -10.27 1.78
CA GLU A 73 -3.71 -10.33 1.28
C GLU A 73 -4.63 -9.41 2.09
N ALA A 74 -4.54 -9.47 3.42
CA ALA A 74 -5.35 -8.65 4.32
C ALA A 74 -5.10 -7.16 4.10
N LEU A 75 -3.83 -6.73 4.09
CA LEU A 75 -3.46 -5.33 3.94
C LEU A 75 -3.82 -4.79 2.55
N TRP A 76 -3.38 -5.47 1.50
CA TRP A 76 -3.47 -4.98 0.13
C TRP A 76 -4.90 -4.88 -0.37
N ARG A 77 -5.78 -5.81 0.00
CA ARG A 77 -7.14 -5.85 -0.54
C ARG A 77 -8.18 -5.18 0.33
N HIS A 78 -7.93 -5.11 1.65
CA HIS A 78 -8.97 -4.72 2.60
C HIS A 78 -8.63 -3.48 3.42
N HIS A 79 -7.35 -3.05 3.48
CA HIS A 79 -6.94 -1.93 4.33
C HIS A 79 -6.30 -0.77 3.56
N LEU A 80 -5.46 -1.06 2.56
CA LEU A 80 -4.73 -0.03 1.82
C LEU A 80 -5.61 0.61 0.75
N ARG A 81 -5.65 1.94 0.76
CA ARG A 81 -6.19 2.76 -0.33
C ARG A 81 -5.14 2.88 -1.42
N HIS A 82 -5.31 2.15 -2.51
CA HIS A 82 -4.47 2.27 -3.69
C HIS A 82 -5.30 2.13 -4.96
N ASP A 83 -4.76 2.65 -6.06
CA ASP A 83 -5.30 2.49 -7.40
C ASP A 83 -4.20 1.90 -8.29
N PRO A 84 -4.28 0.61 -8.66
CA PRO A 84 -3.30 -0.01 -9.54
C PRO A 84 -3.24 0.64 -10.93
N ALA A 85 -4.31 1.33 -11.37
CA ALA A 85 -4.33 2.06 -12.64
C ALA A 85 -3.70 3.47 -12.52
N ASP A 86 -3.67 4.04 -11.31
CA ASP A 86 -2.97 5.29 -11.01
C ASP A 86 -2.01 5.15 -9.80
N PRO A 87 -0.84 4.54 -10.00
CA PRO A 87 0.14 4.34 -8.93
C PRO A 87 0.78 5.65 -8.44
N GLN A 88 0.56 6.79 -9.12
CA GLN A 88 1.07 8.10 -8.71
C GLN A 88 0.05 8.91 -7.91
N TRP A 89 -1.18 8.40 -7.73
CA TRP A 89 -2.24 9.04 -6.95
C TRP A 89 -1.70 9.60 -5.61
N PRO A 90 -1.77 10.92 -5.38
CA PRO A 90 -1.12 11.54 -4.21
C PRO A 90 -1.66 11.09 -2.84
N ASP A 91 -2.94 10.75 -2.73
CA ASP A 91 -3.61 10.36 -1.48
C ASP A 91 -3.67 8.83 -1.27
N ARG A 92 -2.87 8.07 -2.05
CA ARG A 92 -2.74 6.61 -1.85
C ARG A 92 -1.96 6.30 -0.57
N ASP A 93 -2.29 5.19 0.06
CA ASP A 93 -1.48 4.60 1.10
C ASP A 93 -0.17 4.06 0.51
N ARG A 94 0.92 4.15 1.30
CA ARG A 94 2.25 3.71 0.86
C ARG A 94 2.62 2.41 1.56
N PHE A 95 2.91 1.39 0.78
CA PHE A 95 3.40 0.10 1.26
C PHE A 95 4.91 0.00 1.04
N VAL A 96 5.66 -0.31 2.09
CA VAL A 96 7.13 -0.44 2.04
C VAL A 96 7.55 -1.79 2.60
N VAL A 97 8.25 -2.57 1.79
CA VAL A 97 8.81 -3.88 2.17
C VAL A 97 10.27 -3.66 2.56
N SER A 98 10.54 -3.43 3.85
CA SER A 98 11.91 -3.19 4.35
C SER A 98 12.81 -4.41 4.22
N ASN A 99 12.24 -5.61 4.26
CA ASN A 99 12.90 -6.89 4.02
C ASN A 99 13.00 -7.19 2.51
N GLY A 100 13.74 -6.37 1.78
CA GLY A 100 13.79 -6.39 0.31
C GLY A 100 14.23 -7.71 -0.34
N HIS A 101 14.80 -8.65 0.41
CA HIS A 101 15.12 -9.99 -0.07
C HIS A 101 13.89 -10.82 -0.45
N GLY A 102 12.70 -10.49 0.10
CA GLY A 102 11.42 -11.10 -0.30
C GLY A 102 10.62 -10.25 -1.27
N SER A 103 11.31 -9.59 -2.21
CA SER A 103 10.73 -8.79 -3.29
C SER A 103 9.62 -9.49 -4.07
N MET A 104 9.67 -10.83 -4.19
CA MET A 104 8.61 -11.60 -4.83
C MET A 104 7.24 -11.45 -4.19
N LEU A 105 7.15 -11.10 -2.89
CA LEU A 105 5.87 -10.76 -2.29
C LEU A 105 5.27 -9.51 -2.92
N LEU A 106 6.08 -8.46 -3.13
CA LEU A 106 5.61 -7.21 -3.73
C LEU A 106 5.20 -7.40 -5.19
N TYR A 107 5.95 -8.21 -5.94
CA TYR A 107 5.62 -8.51 -7.35
C TYR A 107 4.37 -9.38 -7.53
N ALA A 108 3.96 -10.14 -6.52
CA ALA A 108 2.81 -11.02 -6.60
C ALA A 108 1.48 -10.36 -6.17
N LEU A 109 1.52 -9.13 -5.65
CA LEU A 109 0.36 -8.33 -5.22
C LEU A 109 -0.27 -7.55 -6.37
#